data_AF-L7VZ93-F1
#
_entry.id   AF-L7VZ93-F1
#
_cell.length_a   1.000
_cell.length_b   1.000
_cell.length_c   1.000
_cell.angle_alpha   90.00
_cell.angle_beta   90.00
_cell.angle_gamma   90.00
#
_symmetry.space_group_name_H-M   'P 1'
#
loop_
_entity.id
_entity.type
_entity.pdbx_description
1 polymer ?
#
loop_
_entity_poly.entity_id
_entity_poly.type
_entity_poly.pdbx_seq_one_letter_code
_entity_poly.pdbx_strand_id
1 'polypeptide(L)'
;MTWKLLSGRSDARLGNRARVVAALCSVVAFSALVACGTDEPTVNPNLSPAGQRGDAIATDRGCKACHGGNGEGGVAPKWIGLYNSEVTLSDGSTVIADEEYLRRAIDDPTAQTVKGAAVVMPRVDLADKEIDDLIAYIKDLAK
;
A
#
# COMPACT_ATOMS: atom_id res chain seq x y z
N MET A 1 -72.18 -16.47 -48.86
CA MET A 1 -71.47 -17.61 -49.47
C MET A 1 -70.10 -17.14 -49.92
N THR A 2 -69.06 -17.89 -49.54
CA THR A 2 -67.65 -17.88 -49.98
C THR A 2 -66.78 -16.63 -49.71
N TRP A 3 -66.03 -16.64 -48.60
CA TRP A 3 -64.73 -15.97 -48.52
C TRP A 3 -63.70 -16.84 -47.76
N LYS A 4 -62.90 -17.56 -48.56
CA LYS A 4 -61.45 -17.84 -48.47
C LYS A 4 -60.80 -17.83 -47.07
N LEU A 5 -60.62 -19.02 -46.50
CA LEU A 5 -59.74 -19.29 -45.37
C LEU A 5 -58.57 -20.19 -45.79
N LEU A 6 -57.38 -19.70 -45.47
CA LEU A 6 -56.05 -20.31 -45.32
C LEU A 6 -55.86 -21.74 -45.85
N SER A 7 -55.11 -21.86 -46.95
CA SER A 7 -54.42 -23.09 -47.35
C SER A 7 -53.18 -23.30 -46.50
N GLY A 8 -53.18 -24.40 -45.74
CA GLY A 8 -52.01 -24.90 -45.04
C GLY A 8 -51.11 -25.79 -45.88
N ARG A 9 -49.92 -26.01 -45.31
CA ARG A 9 -49.17 -27.28 -45.20
C ARG A 9 -48.34 -27.76 -46.41
N SER A 10 -47.04 -27.53 -46.26
CA SER A 10 -45.96 -28.53 -46.21
C SER A 10 -45.21 -29.05 -47.45
N ASP A 11 -43.91 -29.19 -47.18
CA ASP A 11 -42.93 -30.18 -47.63
C ASP A 11 -42.16 -29.95 -48.93
N ALA A 12 -40.87 -29.63 -48.77
CA ALA A 12 -39.78 -30.52 -49.20
C ALA A 12 -38.42 -29.98 -48.69
N ARG A 13 -37.98 -30.42 -47.50
CA ARG A 13 -36.55 -30.40 -47.16
C ARG A 13 -35.93 -31.69 -47.71
N LEU A 14 -35.23 -31.58 -48.83
CA LEU A 14 -34.35 -32.63 -49.32
C LEU A 14 -33.22 -32.86 -48.29
N GLY A 15 -33.10 -34.09 -47.82
CA GLY A 15 -32.03 -34.52 -46.94
C GLY A 15 -30.73 -34.77 -47.70
N ASN A 16 -29.63 -34.86 -46.94
CA ASN A 16 -28.73 -35.99 -47.12
C ASN A 16 -27.96 -36.27 -45.82
N ARG A 17 -27.84 -37.56 -45.52
CA ARG A 17 -27.30 -38.11 -44.28
C ARG A 17 -25.78 -38.16 -44.32
N ALA A 18 -25.19 -37.78 -43.19
CA ALA A 18 -23.97 -38.29 -42.58
C ALA A 18 -22.69 -38.44 -43.43
N ARG A 19 -21.62 -37.78 -43.00
CA ARG A 19 -20.33 -38.43 -42.72
C ARG A 19 -19.48 -37.56 -41.80
N VAL A 20 -19.15 -38.15 -40.67
CA VAL A 20 -18.17 -37.71 -39.67
C VAL A 20 -16.80 -37.63 -40.34
N VAL A 21 -16.15 -36.47 -40.28
CA VAL A 21 -14.69 -36.35 -40.32
C VAL A 21 -14.31 -35.37 -39.21
N ALA A 22 -13.77 -35.91 -38.12
CA ALA A 22 -13.16 -35.14 -37.05
C ALA A 22 -11.93 -34.41 -37.63
N ALA A 23 -12.04 -33.10 -37.82
CA ALA A 23 -10.91 -32.24 -38.12
C ALA A 23 -10.53 -31.51 -36.83
N LEU A 24 -9.41 -31.94 -36.24
CA LEU A 24 -8.69 -31.24 -35.18
C LEU A 24 -8.16 -29.92 -35.75
N CYS A 25 -8.96 -28.86 -35.66
CA CYS A 25 -8.45 -27.50 -35.79
C CYS A 25 -7.86 -27.10 -34.44
N SER A 26 -6.54 -27.21 -34.32
CA SER A 26 -5.77 -26.58 -33.24
C SER A 26 -5.95 -25.06 -33.33
N VAL A 27 -6.96 -24.55 -32.63
CA VAL A 27 -7.13 -23.11 -32.43
C VAL A 27 -6.13 -22.71 -31.34
N VAL A 28 -5.02 -22.09 -31.75
CA VAL A 28 -4.15 -21.36 -30.83
C VAL A 28 -4.91 -20.10 -30.42
N ALA A 29 -5.71 -20.22 -29.35
CA ALA A 29 -6.39 -19.11 -28.73
C ALA A 29 -5.38 -18.33 -27.87
N PHE A 30 -4.67 -17.38 -28.49
CA PHE A 30 -4.09 -16.27 -27.76
C PHE A 30 -5.25 -15.36 -27.32
N SER A 31 -5.64 -15.45 -26.05
CA SER A 31 -6.62 -14.54 -25.46
C SER A 31 -6.18 -14.21 -24.05
N ALA A 32 -5.43 -13.12 -23.97
CA ALA A 32 -5.17 -12.23 -22.84
C ALA A 32 -5.35 -12.84 -21.44
N LEU A 33 -4.22 -13.19 -20.83
CA LEU A 33 -4.10 -13.12 -19.37
C LEU A 33 -4.44 -11.68 -18.96
N VAL A 34 -5.58 -11.50 -18.30
CA VAL A 34 -5.76 -10.39 -17.37
C VAL A 34 -4.76 -10.63 -16.25
N ALA A 35 -3.55 -10.09 -16.43
CA ALA A 35 -2.67 -9.82 -15.32
C ALA A 35 -3.34 -8.69 -14.54
N CYS A 36 -4.12 -9.03 -13.52
CA CYS A 36 -4.24 -8.11 -12.39
C CYS A 36 -2.79 -7.89 -11.94
N GLY A 37 -2.22 -6.72 -12.23
CA GLY A 37 -1.05 -6.27 -11.52
C GLY A 37 -1.46 -6.20 -10.06
N THR A 38 -1.03 -7.19 -9.27
CA THR A 38 -0.88 -6.90 -7.85
C THR A 38 0.29 -5.94 -7.81
N ASP A 39 -0.02 -4.65 -7.67
CA ASP A 39 0.90 -3.73 -7.03
C ASP A 39 1.07 -4.28 -5.61
N GLU A 40 1.93 -5.30 -5.47
CA GLU A 40 2.34 -5.81 -4.18
C GLU A 40 2.80 -4.58 -3.39
N PRO A 41 2.22 -4.30 -2.21
CA PRO A 41 2.78 -3.29 -1.34
C PRO A 41 4.26 -3.61 -1.24
N THR A 42 5.13 -2.64 -1.52
CA THR A 42 6.58 -2.84 -1.42
C THR A 42 6.91 -3.04 0.05
N VAL A 43 6.66 -4.23 0.57
CA VAL A 43 6.94 -4.62 1.95
C VAL A 43 8.45 -4.66 2.03
N ASN A 44 9.02 -3.71 2.78
CA ASN A 44 10.44 -3.76 3.09
C ASN A 44 10.69 -5.04 3.92
N PRO A 45 11.47 -6.01 3.39
CA PRO A 45 11.62 -7.32 4.03
C PRO A 45 12.37 -7.25 5.37
N ASN A 46 12.98 -6.10 5.67
CA ASN A 46 13.70 -5.86 6.93
C ASN A 46 12.79 -5.35 8.06
N LEU A 47 11.50 -5.11 7.80
CA LEU A 47 10.55 -4.66 8.82
C LEU A 47 9.92 -5.85 9.55
N SER A 48 9.85 -5.73 10.87
CA SER A 48 9.03 -6.59 11.71
C SER A 48 7.54 -6.45 11.36
N PRO A 49 6.67 -7.41 11.75
CA PRO A 49 5.23 -7.25 11.52
C PRO A 49 4.64 -5.98 12.13
N ALA A 50 5.21 -5.48 13.24
CA ALA A 50 4.83 -4.20 13.81
C ALA A 50 5.35 -3.02 12.97
N GLY A 51 6.62 -3.08 12.54
CA GLY A 51 7.20 -2.09 11.65
C GLY A 51 6.48 -1.98 10.30
N GLN A 52 5.95 -3.09 9.75
CA GLN A 52 5.14 -3.05 8.53
C GLN A 52 3.82 -2.29 8.73
N ARG A 53 3.17 -2.47 9.89
CA ARG A 53 1.99 -1.66 10.24
C ARG A 53 2.36 -0.21 10.49
N GLY A 54 3.49 0.05 11.14
CA GLY A 54 4.02 1.39 11.32
C GLY A 54 4.33 2.09 10.00
N ASP A 55 4.91 1.39 9.03
CA ASP A 55 5.16 1.92 7.69
C ASP A 55 3.87 2.31 6.96
N ALA A 56 2.82 1.48 7.08
CA ALA A 56 1.49 1.79 6.56
C ALA A 56 0.88 3.02 7.25
N ILE A 57 0.92 3.08 8.59
CA ILE A 57 0.44 4.24 9.36
C ILE A 57 1.21 5.51 8.95
N ALA A 58 2.53 5.45 8.83
CA ALA A 58 3.36 6.59 8.42
C ALA A 58 3.00 7.10 7.02
N THR A 59 2.52 6.21 6.15
CA THR A 59 2.00 6.54 4.81
C THR A 59 0.63 7.19 4.93
N ASP A 60 -0.32 6.54 5.60
CA ASP A 60 -1.72 6.95 5.69
C ASP A 60 -1.92 8.24 6.49
N ARG A 61 -1.05 8.49 7.48
CA ARG A 61 -1.08 9.68 8.33
C ARG A 61 -0.18 10.81 7.80
N GLY A 62 0.47 10.61 6.67
CA GLY A 62 1.25 11.64 5.97
C GLY A 62 2.63 11.93 6.57
N CYS A 63 3.11 11.14 7.54
CA CYS A 63 4.39 11.36 8.20
C CYS A 63 5.56 11.35 7.20
N LYS A 64 5.49 10.45 6.21
CA LYS A 64 6.51 10.29 5.15
C LYS A 64 6.67 11.52 4.25
N ALA A 65 5.68 12.41 4.18
CA ALA A 65 5.77 13.64 3.38
C ALA A 65 6.89 14.58 3.87
N CYS A 66 7.24 14.51 5.16
CA CYS A 66 8.30 15.33 5.75
C CYS A 66 9.53 14.51 6.14
N HIS A 67 9.34 13.27 6.58
CA HIS A 67 10.39 12.37 7.06
C HIS A 67 11.00 11.47 5.97
N GLY A 68 10.57 11.61 4.71
CA GLY A 68 11.03 10.77 3.60
C GLY A 68 10.19 9.51 3.44
N GLY A 69 10.18 8.95 2.22
CA GLY A 69 9.35 7.80 1.87
C GLY A 69 9.74 6.52 2.62
N ASN A 70 11.02 6.41 2.97
CA ASN A 70 11.62 5.32 3.72
C ASN A 70 12.36 5.82 4.98
N GLY A 71 12.01 7.00 5.48
CA GLY A 71 12.63 7.60 6.66
C GLY A 71 13.99 8.26 6.40
N GLU A 72 14.36 8.54 5.15
CA GLU A 72 15.61 9.20 4.77
C GLU A 72 15.69 10.69 5.19
N GLY A 73 14.58 11.27 5.63
CA GLY A 73 14.46 12.67 6.04
C GLY A 73 14.18 13.62 4.88
N GLY A 74 14.37 14.91 5.14
CA GLY A 74 14.17 15.98 4.15
C GLY A 74 13.96 17.30 4.85
N VAL A 75 12.73 17.80 4.82
CA VAL A 75 12.33 19.01 5.58
C VAL A 75 12.17 18.72 7.09
N ALA A 76 12.03 17.45 7.47
CA ALA A 76 12.07 16.97 8.85
C ALA A 76 13.24 15.98 9.06
N PRO A 77 13.62 15.70 10.33
CA PRO A 77 14.71 14.79 10.64
C PRO A 77 14.50 13.38 10.07
N LYS A 78 15.58 12.73 9.66
CA LYS A 78 15.55 11.33 9.20
C LYS A 78 15.26 10.37 10.36
N TRP A 79 14.66 9.23 10.05
CA TRP A 79 14.45 8.11 10.99
C TRP A 79 15.50 7.01 10.85
N ILE A 80 16.14 6.89 9.69
CA ILE A 80 17.20 5.90 9.48
C ILE A 80 18.34 6.14 10.48
N GLY A 81 18.61 5.12 11.30
CA GLY A 81 19.61 5.19 12.37
C GLY A 81 19.24 6.11 13.54
N LEU A 82 17.99 6.55 13.67
CA LEU A 82 17.57 7.48 14.72
C LEU A 82 17.50 6.80 16.09
N TYR A 83 16.95 5.59 16.17
CA TYR A 83 16.76 4.93 17.46
C TYR A 83 18.09 4.70 18.19
N ASN A 84 18.14 5.07 19.48
CA ASN A 84 19.35 5.09 20.32
C ASN A 84 20.49 6.02 19.85
N SER A 85 20.24 6.92 18.89
CA SER A 85 21.20 7.97 18.54
C SER A 85 21.08 9.20 19.44
N GLU A 86 22.11 10.03 19.47
CA GLU A 86 22.06 11.35 20.09
C GLU A 86 21.33 12.37 19.20
N VAL A 87 20.42 13.13 19.79
CA VAL A 87 19.68 14.22 19.13
C VAL A 87 19.95 15.52 19.86
N THR A 88 20.46 16.52 19.14
CA THR A 88 20.58 17.89 19.65
C THR A 88 19.26 18.63 19.51
N LEU A 89 18.78 19.22 20.59
CA LEU A 89 17.56 20.04 20.64
C LEU A 89 17.87 21.50 20.34
N SER A 90 16.81 22.25 20.02
CA SER A 90 16.88 23.68 19.69
C SER A 90 17.43 24.57 20.82
N ASP A 91 17.28 24.14 22.07
CA ASP A 91 17.86 24.80 23.25
C ASP A 91 19.36 24.50 23.46
N GLY A 92 19.94 23.63 22.63
CA GLY A 92 21.34 23.22 22.69
C GLY A 92 21.61 22.00 23.58
N SER A 93 20.61 21.45 24.27
CA SER A 93 20.74 20.19 25.00
C SER A 93 20.79 19.00 24.05
N THR A 94 21.25 17.85 24.55
CA THR A 94 21.26 16.58 23.82
C THR A 94 20.45 15.54 24.59
N VAL A 95 19.67 14.75 23.85
CA VAL A 95 18.89 13.63 24.38
C VAL A 95 19.19 12.37 23.57
N ILE A 96 18.95 11.19 24.15
CA ILE A 96 18.97 9.93 23.42
C ILE A 96 17.59 9.72 22.79
N ALA A 97 17.54 9.38 21.50
CA ALA A 97 16.32 9.01 20.81
C ALA A 97 15.89 7.58 21.16
N ASP A 98 15.56 7.37 22.43
CA ASP A 98 14.99 6.14 22.95
C ASP A 98 13.48 6.07 22.71
N GLU A 99 12.84 5.02 23.22
CA GLU A 99 11.42 4.77 23.03
C GLU A 99 10.54 5.86 23.67
N GLU A 100 10.94 6.41 24.81
CA GLU A 100 10.19 7.46 25.50
C GLU A 100 10.27 8.78 24.72
N TYR A 101 11.47 9.13 24.24
CA TYR A 101 11.68 10.28 23.37
C TYR A 101 10.82 10.17 22.11
N LEU A 102 10.84 9.01 21.42
CA LEU A 102 10.05 8.83 20.20
C LEU A 102 8.55 8.92 20.46
N ARG A 103 8.05 8.30 21.54
CA ARG A 103 6.63 8.39 21.91
C ARG A 103 6.23 9.84 22.19
N ARG A 104 7.02 10.58 22.97
CA ARG A 104 6.79 12.00 23.24
C ARG A 104 6.82 12.84 21.97
N ALA A 105 7.78 12.61 21.07
CA ALA A 105 7.89 13.34 19.81
C ALA A 105 6.69 13.09 18.88
N ILE A 106 5.98 11.96 19.01
CA ILE A 106 4.78 11.66 18.23
C ILE A 106 3.53 12.25 18.88
N ASP A 107 3.35 12.13 20.20
CA ASP A 107 2.14 12.56 20.92
C ASP A 107 2.11 14.07 21.24
N ASP A 108 3.27 14.63 21.61
CA ASP A 108 3.51 16.06 21.81
C ASP A 108 4.74 16.53 21.02
N PRO A 109 4.60 16.69 19.69
CA PRO A 109 5.71 17.06 18.80
C PRO A 109 6.33 18.43 19.09
N THR A 110 5.65 19.27 19.88
CA THR A 110 6.15 20.61 20.26
C THR A 110 6.90 20.63 21.59
N ALA A 111 6.85 19.54 22.37
CA ALA A 111 7.56 19.46 23.65
C ALA A 111 9.08 19.60 23.51
N GLN A 112 9.65 19.01 22.45
CA GLN A 112 11.09 18.98 22.19
C GLN A 112 11.39 19.14 20.71
N THR A 113 11.77 20.35 20.29
CA THR A 113 12.11 20.62 18.89
C THR A 113 13.56 20.31 18.61
N VAL A 114 13.82 19.45 17.62
CA VAL A 114 15.17 19.12 17.12
C VAL A 114 15.83 20.36 16.53
N LYS A 115 17.12 20.53 16.81
CA LYS A 115 17.91 21.64 16.27
C LYS A 115 17.90 21.63 14.75
N GLY A 116 17.56 22.76 14.14
CA GLY A 116 17.58 22.92 12.69
C GLY A 116 16.40 22.30 11.94
N ALA A 117 15.35 21.85 12.64
CA ALA A 117 14.10 21.46 11.99
C ALA A 117 13.53 22.63 11.16
N ALA A 118 13.25 22.40 9.88
CA ALA A 118 12.78 23.45 8.97
C ALA A 118 11.27 23.70 9.09
N VAL A 119 10.53 22.73 9.64
CA VAL A 119 9.08 22.78 9.82
C VAL A 119 8.69 22.32 11.23
N VAL A 120 7.54 22.78 11.69
CA VAL A 120 6.93 22.30 12.94
C VAL A 120 6.22 20.97 12.63
N MET A 121 6.52 19.93 13.39
CA MET A 121 5.84 18.64 13.25
C MET A 121 4.39 18.76 13.77
N PRO A 122 3.38 18.45 12.95
CA PRO A 122 1.99 18.58 13.35
C PRO A 122 1.61 17.48 14.35
N ARG A 123 0.66 17.80 15.24
CA ARG A 123 0.02 16.79 16.08
C ARG A 123 -0.94 15.96 15.25
N VAL A 124 -0.85 14.64 15.38
CA VAL A 124 -1.77 13.68 14.77
C VAL A 124 -2.39 12.86 15.89
N ASP A 125 -3.72 12.78 15.95
CA ASP A 125 -4.40 11.94 16.92
C ASP A 125 -4.23 10.46 16.53
N LEU A 126 -3.48 9.72 17.34
CA LEU A 126 -3.18 8.31 17.15
C LEU A 126 -3.55 7.53 18.41
N ALA A 127 -4.06 6.32 18.24
CA ALA A 127 -4.20 5.38 19.34
C ALA A 127 -2.82 4.90 19.83
N ASP A 128 -2.69 4.53 21.10
CA ASP A 128 -1.42 4.06 21.68
C ASP A 128 -0.76 2.95 20.86
N LYS A 129 -1.57 2.02 20.34
CA LYS A 129 -1.07 0.93 19.51
C LYS A 129 -0.52 1.42 18.17
N GLU A 130 -1.10 2.45 17.57
CA GLU A 130 -0.58 3.04 16.33
C GLU A 130 0.78 3.70 16.58
N ILE A 131 0.94 4.36 17.73
CA ILE A 131 2.22 4.93 18.17
C ILE A 131 3.26 3.82 18.36
N ASP A 132 2.91 2.71 19.02
CA ASP A 132 3.82 1.58 19.21
C ASP A 132 4.27 0.97 17.87
N ASP A 133 3.35 0.79 16.92
CA ASP A 133 3.66 0.28 15.59
C ASP A 133 4.57 1.26 14.80
N LEU A 134 4.35 2.57 14.90
CA LEU A 134 5.25 3.60 14.34
C LEU A 134 6.65 3.56 14.95
N ILE A 135 6.75 3.41 16.27
CA ILE A 135 8.04 3.31 16.95
C ILE A 135 8.77 2.04 16.52
N ALA A 136 8.06 0.91 16.38
CA ALA A 136 8.64 -0.32 15.86
C ALA A 136 9.21 -0.12 14.45
N TYR A 137 8.53 0.63 13.58
CA TYR A 137 9.04 0.99 12.26
C TYR A 137 10.35 1.80 12.35
N ILE A 138 10.39 2.85 13.16
CA ILE A 138 11.60 3.67 13.37
C ILE A 138 12.77 2.83 13.92
N LYS A 139 12.48 1.90 14.84
CA LYS A 139 13.47 0.96 15.41
C LYS A 139 14.02 0.00 14.35
N ASP A 140 13.17 -0.48 13.45
CA ASP A 140 13.59 -1.36 12.36
C ASP A 140 14.50 -0.63 11.36
N LEU A 141 14.30 0.67 11.14
CA LEU A 141 15.16 1.52 10.29
C LEU A 141 16.53 1.85 10.91
N ALA A 142 16.78 1.45 12.15
CA ALA A 142 18.06 1.66 12.82
C ALA A 142 19.01 0.45 12.76
N LYS A 143 18.56 -0.66 12.16
CA LYS A 143 19.31 -1.93 12.08
C LYS A 143 20.20 -2.01 10.85
#